data_AF-A0A7W0FDV3-F1
#
_entry.id   AF-A0A7W0FDV3-F1
#
_cell.length_a   1.000
_cell.length_b   1.000
_cell.length_c   1.000
_cell.angle_alpha   90.00
_cell.angle_beta   90.00
_cell.angle_gamma   90.00
#
_symmetry.space_group_name_H-M   'P 1'
#
loop_
_entity.id
_entity.type
_entity.pdbx_description
1 polymer ?
#
loop_
_entity_poly.entity_id
_entity_poly.type
_entity_poly.pdbx_seq_one_letter_code
_entity_poly.pdbx_strand_id
1 'polypeptide(L)'
;MSKYIRAKITENTPVNKDHNLLVLSPDNIQQHPLPGQFYMIGTDFSYDPLLKRPFSIFRETSSAGGGELQFLYRIKGKGTKRLKEMKKGETVNLLGP
;
A
#
# COMPACT_ATOMS: atom_id res chain seq x y z
N MET A 1 -6.15 -8.76 15.84
CA MET A 1 -6.86 -9.36 14.69
C MET A 1 -6.54 -8.52 13.47
N SER A 2 -5.89 -9.08 12.45
CA SER A 2 -5.58 -8.36 11.21
C SER A 2 -6.87 -7.86 10.57
N LYS A 3 -7.01 -6.54 10.40
CA LYS A 3 -8.21 -5.94 9.81
C LYS A 3 -8.00 -5.69 8.33
N TYR A 4 -9.08 -5.87 7.56
CA TYR A 4 -9.14 -5.44 6.17
C TYR A 4 -9.42 -3.94 6.15
N ILE A 5 -8.52 -3.16 5.59
CA ILE A 5 -8.59 -1.70 5.59
C ILE A 5 -8.53 -1.22 4.14
N ARG A 6 -9.43 -0.31 3.78
CA ARG A 6 -9.36 0.43 2.52
C ARG A 6 -8.44 1.63 2.69
N ALA A 7 -7.62 1.86 1.67
CA ALA A 7 -6.67 2.95 1.66
C ALA A 7 -6.68 3.64 0.30
N LYS A 8 -6.79 4.96 0.34
CA LYS A 8 -6.72 5.81 -0.84
C LYS A 8 -5.26 6.07 -1.18
N ILE A 9 -4.90 5.94 -2.45
CA ILE A 9 -3.59 6.34 -2.95
C ILE A 9 -3.51 7.87 -2.94
N THR A 10 -2.64 8.42 -2.11
CA THR A 10 -2.32 9.86 -2.13
C THR A 10 -1.19 10.13 -3.12
N GLU A 11 -0.25 9.18 -3.25
CA GLU A 11 0.87 9.24 -4.18
C GLU A 11 1.35 7.84 -4.60
N ASN A 12 1.82 7.71 -5.84
CA ASN A 12 2.47 6.51 -6.37
C ASN A 12 3.52 6.93 -7.41
N THR A 13 4.72 7.27 -6.94
CA THR A 13 5.75 7.94 -7.76
C THR A 13 6.96 7.04 -8.00
N PRO A 14 7.54 7.05 -9.21
CA PRO A 14 8.77 6.33 -9.48
C PRO A 14 9.94 6.97 -8.74
N VAL A 15 10.70 6.17 -8.00
CA VAL A 15 11.95 6.58 -7.35
C VAL A 15 13.13 6.25 -8.26
N ASN A 16 13.03 5.16 -9.01
CA ASN A 16 13.98 4.77 -10.06
C ASN A 16 13.27 3.91 -11.11
N LYS A 17 14.03 3.32 -12.04
CA LYS A 17 13.50 2.48 -13.12
C LYS A 17 12.63 1.30 -12.63
N ASP A 18 12.98 0.74 -11.48
CA ASP A 18 12.42 -0.52 -10.97
C ASP A 18 11.58 -0.33 -9.71
N HIS A 19 11.56 0.86 -9.09
CA HIS A 19 10.92 1.08 -7.78
C HIS A 19 10.02 2.29 -7.78
N ASN A 20 8.91 2.16 -7.06
CA ASN A 20 7.98 3.24 -6.78
C ASN A 20 7.79 3.41 -5.26
N LEU A 21 7.55 4.65 -4.85
CA LEU A 21 7.06 5.00 -3.53
C LEU A 21 5.54 5.11 -3.60
N LEU A 22 4.85 4.26 -2.84
CA LEU A 22 3.41 4.30 -2.66
C LEU A 22 3.09 4.98 -1.32
N VAL A 23 2.26 6.00 -1.35
CA VAL A 23 1.74 6.69 -0.16
C VAL A 23 0.23 6.47 -0.11
N LEU A 24 -0.22 5.98 1.04
CA LEU A 24 -1.60 5.58 1.28
C LEU A 24 -2.18 6.35 2.46
N SER A 25 -3.40 6.85 2.28
CA SER A 25 -4.26 7.36 3.34
C SER A 25 -5.34 6.30 3.65
N PRO A 26 -5.14 5.47 4.68
CA PRO A 26 -6.12 4.49 5.14
C PRO A 26 -7.32 5.13 5.85
N ASP A 27 -8.50 4.56 5.62
CA ASP A 27 -9.77 5.09 6.17
C ASP A 27 -9.82 5.00 7.71
N ASN A 28 -9.13 4.02 8.31
CA ASN A 28 -9.11 3.83 9.76
C ASN A 28 -7.85 3.08 10.22
N ILE A 29 -6.82 3.81 10.68
CA ILE A 29 -5.69 3.21 11.41
C ILE A 29 -6.02 3.19 12.89
N GLN A 30 -6.37 2.01 13.41
CA GLN A 30 -6.57 1.83 14.86
C GLN A 30 -5.29 1.41 15.57
N GLN A 31 -4.31 0.88 14.81
CA GLN A 31 -3.06 0.36 15.35
C GLN A 31 -1.90 0.86 14.48
N HIS A 32 -0.97 1.55 15.12
CA HIS A 32 0.27 1.95 14.47
C HIS A 32 1.17 0.72 14.29
N PRO A 33 1.71 0.50 13.09
CA PRO A 33 2.58 -0.62 12.85
C PRO A 33 3.93 -0.46 13.56
N LEU A 34 4.46 -1.58 14.07
CA LEU A 34 5.79 -1.67 14.63
C LEU A 34 6.84 -1.98 13.56
N PRO A 35 8.13 -1.63 13.79
CA PRO A 35 9.22 -1.99 12.89
C PRO A 35 9.27 -3.50 12.61
N GLY A 36 9.45 -3.87 11.34
CA GLY A 36 9.49 -5.26 10.88
C GLY A 36 8.14 -5.83 10.45
N GLN A 37 7.02 -5.13 10.69
CA GLN A 37 5.71 -5.53 10.18
C GLN A 37 5.52 -5.15 8.70
N PHE A 38 4.51 -5.75 8.08
CA PHE A 38 4.17 -5.56 6.68
C PHE A 38 2.66 -5.54 6.49
N TYR A 39 2.20 -5.02 5.35
CA TYR A 39 0.81 -5.16 4.91
C TYR A 39 0.74 -5.97 3.64
N MET A 40 -0.29 -6.81 3.55
CA MET A 40 -0.69 -7.46 2.31
C MET A 40 -1.53 -6.48 1.48
N ILE A 41 -0.97 -5.99 0.38
CA ILE A 41 -1.64 -5.02 -0.50
C ILE A 41 -2.28 -5.75 -1.69
N GLY A 42 -3.59 -5.52 -1.86
CA GLY A 42 -4.40 -6.04 -2.95
C GLY A 42 -4.93 -4.93 -3.86
N THR A 43 -4.92 -5.21 -5.16
CA THR A 43 -5.56 -4.40 -6.19
C THR A 43 -6.83 -5.16 -6.63
N ASP A 44 -8.02 -4.76 -6.20
CA ASP A 44 -9.28 -5.55 -6.27
C ASP A 44 -9.86 -5.76 -7.69
N PHE A 45 -9.15 -5.32 -8.72
CA PHE A 45 -9.72 -5.17 -10.05
C PHE A 45 -9.54 -6.42 -10.96
N SER A 46 -9.02 -7.54 -10.45
CA SER A 46 -8.80 -8.75 -11.28
C SER A 46 -8.48 -10.02 -10.47
N TYR A 47 -8.91 -11.18 -10.97
CA TYR A 47 -8.46 -12.50 -10.53
C TYR A 47 -7.07 -12.88 -11.05
N ASP A 48 -6.57 -12.18 -12.07
CA ASP A 48 -5.17 -12.24 -12.50
C ASP A 48 -4.48 -10.90 -12.21
N PRO A 49 -3.69 -10.78 -11.14
CA PRO A 49 -3.20 -11.86 -10.27
C PRO A 49 -3.83 -11.86 -8.86
N LEU A 50 -4.51 -12.96 -8.51
CA LEU A 50 -5.38 -13.16 -7.33
C LEU A 50 -4.78 -12.77 -5.96
N LEU A 51 -3.54 -13.20 -5.69
CA LEU A 51 -2.97 -13.08 -4.34
C LEU A 51 -2.52 -11.65 -4.03
N LYS A 52 -2.66 -11.20 -2.79
CA LYS A 52 -2.10 -9.92 -2.33
C LYS A 52 -0.57 -10.01 -2.22
N ARG A 53 0.12 -8.87 -2.22
CA ARG A 53 1.58 -8.80 -2.10
C ARG A 53 1.97 -8.24 -0.73
N PRO A 54 2.84 -8.92 0.04
CA PRO A 54 3.38 -8.36 1.26
C PRO A 54 4.35 -7.23 0.93
N PHE A 55 4.15 -6.07 1.52
CA PHE A 55 5.10 -4.96 1.47
C PHE A 55 5.42 -4.48 2.88
N SER A 56 6.71 -4.42 3.18
CA SER A 56 7.23 -3.80 4.40
C SER A 56 6.90 -2.32 4.42
N ILE A 57 6.67 -1.83 5.62
CA ILE A 57 6.34 -0.43 5.84
C ILE A 57 7.63 0.37 5.77
N PHE A 58 7.68 1.32 4.86
CA PHE A 58 8.83 2.21 4.68
C PHE A 58 8.79 3.34 5.71
N ARG A 59 7.61 3.93 5.90
CA ARG A 59 7.37 5.00 6.87
C ARG A 59 5.89 5.05 7.24
N GLU A 60 5.62 5.39 8.49
CA GLU A 60 4.30 5.83 8.94
C GLU A 60 4.42 7.29 9.38
N THR A 61 3.40 8.10 9.06
CA THR A 61 3.27 9.46 9.58
C THR A 61 1.95 9.55 10.32
N SER A 62 1.99 10.10 11.53
CA SER A 62 0.79 10.42 12.30
C SER A 62 0.48 11.91 12.13
N SER A 63 -0.75 12.25 11.71
CA SER A 63 -1.21 13.63 11.61
C SER A 63 -2.61 13.79 12.21
N ALA A 64 -2.96 15.00 12.65
CA ALA A 64 -4.28 15.31 13.22
C ALA A 64 -5.46 15.07 12.26
N GLY A 65 -5.19 14.88 10.95
CA GLY A 65 -6.17 14.60 9.90
C GLY A 65 -6.18 13.16 9.38
N GLY A 66 -5.45 12.25 10.03
CA GLY A 66 -5.25 10.86 9.58
C GLY A 66 -3.79 10.57 9.23
N GLY A 67 -3.31 9.38 9.58
CA GLY A 67 -1.93 8.97 9.29
C GLY A 67 -1.76 8.47 7.87
N GLU A 68 -0.53 8.56 7.33
CA GLU A 68 -0.18 7.96 6.05
C GLU A 68 0.74 6.75 6.24
N LEU A 69 0.56 5.75 5.39
CA LEU A 69 1.44 4.59 5.27
C LEU A 69 2.20 4.67 3.96
N GLN A 70 3.53 4.58 4.03
CA GLN A 70 4.41 4.61 2.88
C GLN A 70 5.05 3.25 2.65
N PHE A 71 5.13 2.85 1.39
CA PHE A 71 5.69 1.58 0.96
C PHE A 71 6.63 1.80 -0.22
N LEU A 72 7.88 1.38 -0.07
CA LEU A 72 8.82 1.30 -1.19
C LEU A 72 8.72 -0.10 -1.79
N TYR A 73 8.31 -0.20 -3.05
CA TYR A 73 8.15 -1.49 -3.70
C TYR A 73 8.88 -1.57 -5.04
N ARG A 74 9.37 -2.77 -5.35
CA ARG A 74 9.94 -3.09 -6.65
C ARG A 74 8.87 -3.58 -7.61
N ILE A 75 8.91 -3.11 -8.85
CA ILE A 75 8.06 -3.57 -9.93
C ILE A 75 8.59 -4.92 -10.44
N LYS A 76 8.05 -6.02 -9.92
CA LYS A 76 8.35 -7.39 -10.34
C LYS A 76 7.07 -8.24 -10.46
N GLY A 77 6.73 -8.60 -11.70
CA GLY A 77 5.56 -9.44 -12.00
C GLY A 77 4.27 -8.64 -12.22
N LYS A 78 3.17 -9.37 -12.47
CA LYS A 78 1.87 -8.78 -12.87
C LYS A 78 1.28 -7.86 -11.80
N GLY A 79 1.32 -8.28 -10.52
CA GLY A 79 0.65 -7.55 -9.43
C GLY A 79 1.25 -6.17 -9.18
N THR A 80 2.57 -6.08 -9.15
CA THR A 80 3.27 -4.80 -8.95
C THR A 80 3.27 -3.94 -10.20
N LYS A 81 3.22 -4.52 -11.40
CA LYS A 81 3.00 -3.77 -12.64
C LYS A 81 1.63 -3.09 -12.64
N ARG A 82 0.59 -3.80 -12.20
CA ARG A 82 -0.74 -3.21 -12.03
C ARG A 82 -0.73 -2.12 -10.95
N LEU A 83 -0.10 -2.38 -9.80
CA LEU A 83 0.02 -1.37 -8.75
C LEU A 83 0.75 -0.11 -9.23
N LYS A 84 1.76 -0.23 -10.08
CA LYS A 84 2.46 0.90 -10.72
C LYS A 84 1.53 1.80 -11.54
N GLU A 85 0.53 1.22 -12.18
CA GLU A 85 -0.40 1.93 -13.07
C GLU A 85 -1.50 2.69 -12.31
N MET A 86 -1.74 2.33 -11.03
CA MET A 86 -2.76 2.97 -10.20
C MET A 86 -2.37 4.39 -9.82
N LYS A 87 -3.33 5.30 -9.87
CA LYS A 87 -3.15 6.74 -9.70
C LYS A 87 -3.71 7.25 -8.37
N LYS A 88 -3.28 8.46 -8.03
CA LYS A 88 -3.84 9.23 -6.91
C LYS A 88 -5.37 9.25 -7.01
N GLY A 89 -6.02 8.97 -5.89
CA GLY A 89 -7.47 8.93 -5.80
C GLY A 89 -8.07 7.52 -5.83
N GLU A 90 -7.37 6.55 -6.42
CA GLU A 90 -7.80 5.16 -6.42
C GLU A 90 -7.62 4.50 -5.05
N THR A 91 -8.27 3.36 -4.84
CA THR A 91 -8.27 2.64 -3.56
C THR A 91 -7.58 1.28 -3.72
N VAL A 92 -6.77 0.93 -2.72
CA VAL A 92 -6.22 -0.40 -2.53
C VAL A 92 -6.73 -0.98 -1.22
N ASN A 93 -6.62 -2.30 -1.07
CA ASN A 93 -6.94 -2.95 0.18
C ASN A 93 -5.68 -3.42 0.88
N LEU A 94 -5.67 -3.19 2.18
CA LEU A 94 -4.62 -3.56 3.10
C LEU A 94 -5.14 -4.64 4.03
N LEU A 95 -4.31 -5.63 4.29
CA LEU A 95 -4.51 -6.60 5.36
C LEU A 95 -3.23 -6.62 6.19
N GLY A 96 -3.36 -6.32 7.48
CA GLY A 96 -2.25 -6.19 8.42
C GLY A 96 -2.55 -5.20 9.56
N PRO A 97 -1.51 -4.73 10.29
CA PRO A 97 -0.17 -5.31 10.25
C PRO A 97 -0.17 -6.74 10.83
#